data_AF-A0A8J7HB72-F1
#
_entry.id   AF-A0A8J7HB72-F1
#
_cell.length_a   1.000
_cell.length_b   1.000
_cell.length_c   1.000
_cell.angle_alpha   90.00
_cell.angle_beta   90.00
_cell.angle_gamma   90.00
#
_symmetry.space_group_name_H-M   'P 1'
#
loop_
_entity.id
_entity.type
_entity.pdbx_description
1 polymer ?
#
loop_
_entity_poly.entity_id
_entity_poly.type
_entity_poly.pdbx_seq_one_letter_code
_entity_poly.pdbx_strand_id
1 'polypeptide(L)'
;MRRVLLLIVLSFLIMGCSKKSIQTIDTSTWKHIVDKEWSNFDSFAGSGFYFYEEDSVGYCVYMIYGSGLPVIYEYTSKVEIKEEGLISIKLPENILISDSNNNVIDKDKTVVTYLEFNDGVIKYGDMEFKNINDSFNRYDDNDTYTN
;
A
#
# COMPACT_ATOMS: atom_id res chain seq x y z
N MET A 1 22.10 14.22 -49.29
CA MET A 1 21.54 12.97 -48.72
C MET A 1 22.13 12.61 -47.35
N ARG A 2 23.46 12.66 -47.11
CA ARG A 2 24.08 12.33 -45.80
C ARG A 2 23.50 13.07 -44.56
N ARG A 3 23.09 14.35 -44.72
CA ARG A 3 22.52 15.16 -43.62
C ARG A 3 21.09 14.75 -43.24
N VAL A 4 20.32 14.21 -44.19
CA VAL A 4 18.93 13.77 -43.97
C VAL A 4 18.91 12.45 -43.20
N LEU A 5 19.85 11.55 -43.51
CA LEU A 5 19.98 10.27 -42.80
C LEU A 5 20.32 10.48 -41.31
N LEU A 6 21.19 11.44 -41.00
CA LEU A 6 21.62 11.76 -39.63
C LEU A 6 20.46 12.28 -38.76
N LEU A 7 19.56 13.08 -39.34
CA LEU A 7 18.38 13.60 -38.65
C LEU A 7 17.36 12.49 -38.35
N ILE A 8 17.21 11.52 -39.25
CA ILE A 8 16.31 10.38 -39.06
C ILE A 8 16.81 9.48 -37.92
N VAL A 9 18.11 9.14 -37.91
CA VAL A 9 18.71 8.32 -36.83
C VAL A 9 18.62 9.04 -35.48
N LEU A 10 18.80 10.36 -35.45
CA LEU A 10 18.65 11.15 -34.22
C LEU A 10 17.19 11.17 -33.72
N SER A 11 16.19 11.22 -34.62
CA SER A 11 14.77 11.16 -34.22
C SER A 11 14.38 9.81 -33.60
N PHE A 12 14.94 8.69 -34.08
CA PHE A 12 14.69 7.37 -33.49
C PHE A 12 15.34 7.22 -32.10
N LEU A 13 16.48 7.86 -31.86
CA LEU A 13 17.14 7.88 -30.53
C LEU A 13 16.34 8.69 -29.49
N ILE A 14 15.67 9.77 -29.89
CA ILE A 14 14.90 10.61 -28.97
C ILE A 14 13.55 9.95 -28.62
N MET A 15 12.95 9.19 -29.54
CA MET A 15 11.71 8.41 -29.30
C MET A 15 11.90 7.21 -28.35
N GLY A 16 13.13 6.74 -28.15
CA GLY A 16 13.44 5.65 -27.21
C GLY A 16 13.49 6.09 -25.73
N CYS A 17 13.58 7.39 -25.47
CA CYS A 17 13.53 7.96 -24.13
C CYS A 17 12.10 8.37 -23.76
N SER A 18 11.14 7.46 -23.90
CA SER A 18 9.89 7.57 -23.13
C SER A 18 10.28 7.42 -21.67
N LYS A 19 10.55 8.56 -21.01
CA LYS A 19 10.66 8.62 -19.56
C LYS A 19 9.41 7.92 -19.04
N LYS A 20 9.55 6.73 -18.43
CA LYS A 20 8.62 6.33 -17.39
C LYS A 20 8.59 7.53 -16.47
N SER A 21 7.48 8.26 -16.47
CA SER A 21 7.26 9.33 -15.54
C SER A 21 7.28 8.67 -14.17
N ILE A 22 8.46 8.61 -13.57
CA ILE A 22 8.65 8.34 -12.15
C ILE A 22 7.90 9.49 -11.51
N GLN A 23 6.64 9.25 -11.12
CA GLN A 23 5.98 10.11 -10.15
C GLN A 23 6.81 9.94 -8.88
N THR A 24 7.75 10.85 -8.70
CA THR A 24 8.49 10.97 -7.44
C THR A 24 7.45 11.18 -6.35
N ILE A 25 7.31 10.17 -5.48
CA ILE A 25 6.42 10.21 -4.33
C ILE A 25 7.09 11.02 -3.19
N ASP A 26 7.66 12.17 -3.51
CA ASP A 26 8.36 13.02 -2.54
C ASP A 26 7.36 13.96 -1.83
N THR A 27 6.35 13.36 -1.18
CA THR A 27 5.35 14.09 -0.39
C THR A 27 5.64 13.94 1.11
N SER A 28 5.12 14.85 1.95
CA SER A 28 5.26 14.65 3.40
C SER A 28 4.52 13.39 3.85
N THR A 29 3.34 13.13 3.29
CA THR A 29 2.59 11.90 3.54
C THR A 29 3.45 10.66 3.30
N TRP A 30 4.13 10.56 2.15
CA TRP A 30 4.98 9.42 1.85
C TRP A 30 6.10 9.23 2.87
N LYS A 31 6.81 10.32 3.20
CA LYS A 31 7.86 10.31 4.23
C LYS A 31 7.37 9.84 5.60
N HIS A 32 6.08 10.04 5.90
CA HIS A 32 5.49 9.60 7.14
C HIS A 32 5.08 8.13 7.14
N ILE A 33 4.62 7.60 6.00
CA ILE A 33 4.04 6.26 5.91
C ILE A 33 4.99 5.18 5.42
N VAL A 34 6.03 5.54 4.66
CA VAL A 34 6.98 4.59 4.08
C VAL A 34 7.79 3.86 5.14
N ASP A 35 8.14 2.61 4.85
CA ASP A 35 8.91 1.68 5.70
C ASP A 35 8.29 1.46 7.07
N LYS A 36 6.94 1.52 7.13
CA LYS A 36 6.16 1.38 8.35
C LYS A 36 4.95 0.49 8.12
N GLU A 37 4.67 -0.32 9.13
CA GLU A 37 3.46 -1.13 9.21
C GLU A 37 2.38 -0.39 9.99
N TRP A 38 1.17 -0.41 9.44
CA TRP A 38 -0.02 0.25 9.93
C TRP A 38 -1.10 -0.80 10.13
N SER A 39 -1.51 -1.05 11.37
CA SER A 39 -2.36 -2.20 11.69
C SER A 39 -3.63 -1.79 12.43
N ASN A 40 -4.69 -2.53 12.16
CA ASN A 40 -5.94 -2.55 12.92
C ASN A 40 -6.13 -3.94 13.52
N PHE A 41 -6.26 -4.01 14.84
CA PHE A 41 -6.48 -5.26 15.60
C PHE A 41 -7.84 -5.26 16.33
N ASP A 42 -8.80 -4.46 15.86
CA ASP A 42 -10.09 -4.27 16.55
C ASP A 42 -11.07 -5.44 16.35
N SER A 43 -10.64 -6.52 15.67
CA SER A 43 -11.47 -7.69 15.36
C SER A 43 -10.70 -9.00 15.57
N PHE A 44 -11.41 -10.14 15.56
CA PHE A 44 -10.85 -11.49 15.72
C PHE A 44 -9.75 -11.82 14.69
N ALA A 45 -9.79 -11.17 13.52
CA ALA A 45 -8.72 -11.13 12.54
C ALA A 45 -8.31 -9.67 12.34
N GLY A 46 -7.02 -9.36 12.45
CA GLY A 46 -6.53 -8.01 12.18
C GLY A 46 -6.28 -7.78 10.69
N SER A 47 -6.04 -6.54 10.32
CA SER A 47 -5.54 -6.20 8.98
C SER A 47 -4.50 -5.09 9.05
N GLY A 48 -3.70 -4.95 8.00
CA GLY A 48 -2.67 -3.94 7.98
C GLY A 48 -2.23 -3.52 6.59
N PHE A 49 -1.46 -2.44 6.57
CA PHE A 49 -0.82 -1.88 5.40
C PHE A 49 0.67 -1.69 5.69
N TYR A 50 1.52 -2.12 4.78
CA TYR A 50 2.94 -1.83 4.80
C TYR A 50 3.33 -1.09 3.52
N PHE A 51 4.01 0.04 3.65
CA PHE A 51 4.42 0.86 2.51
C PHE A 51 5.92 0.76 2.31
N TYR A 52 6.36 0.64 1.07
CA TYR A 52 7.79 0.59 0.74
C TYR A 52 8.08 1.22 -0.63
N GLU A 53 9.34 1.60 -0.85
CA GLU A 53 9.81 2.13 -2.12
C GLU A 53 10.80 1.17 -2.79
N GLU A 54 10.57 0.88 -4.07
CA GLU A 54 11.50 0.13 -4.92
C GLU A 54 11.61 0.81 -6.28
N ASP A 55 12.84 1.06 -6.73
CA ASP A 55 13.12 1.75 -8.00
C ASP A 55 12.37 3.10 -8.17
N SER A 56 12.28 3.88 -7.08
CA SER A 56 11.54 5.15 -7.00
C SER A 56 10.03 5.01 -7.28
N VAL A 57 9.47 3.81 -7.08
CA VAL A 57 8.04 3.53 -7.13
C VAL A 57 7.60 3.08 -5.75
N GLY A 58 6.54 3.73 -5.24
CA GLY A 58 5.92 3.33 -3.99
C GLY A 58 4.96 2.17 -4.17
N TYR A 59 4.99 1.27 -3.21
CA TYR A 59 4.15 0.11 -3.12
C TYR A 59 3.50 0.03 -1.75
N CYS A 60 2.35 -0.65 -1.72
CA CYS A 60 1.61 -0.95 -0.51
C CYS A 60 1.29 -2.45 -0.51
N VAL A 61 1.67 -3.14 0.56
CA VAL A 61 1.25 -4.50 0.88
C VAL A 61 0.07 -4.39 1.83
N TYR A 62 -1.12 -4.78 1.37
CA TYR A 62 -2.26 -5.01 2.24
C TYR A 62 -2.15 -6.41 2.83
N MET A 63 -2.42 -6.54 4.13
CA MET A 63 -2.26 -7.77 4.90
C MET A 63 -3.51 -8.07 5.71
N ILE A 64 -3.87 -9.35 5.81
CA ILE A 64 -4.86 -9.86 6.76
C ILE A 64 -4.12 -10.79 7.72
N TYR A 65 -4.29 -10.60 9.02
CA TYR A 65 -3.69 -11.45 10.05
C TYR A 65 -4.67 -12.52 10.51
N GLY A 66 -4.16 -13.71 10.83
CA GLY A 66 -4.94 -14.79 11.44
C GLY A 66 -5.05 -14.64 12.97
N SER A 67 -6.01 -15.33 13.58
CA SER A 67 -6.10 -15.42 15.05
C SER A 67 -4.85 -16.11 15.61
N GLY A 68 -4.00 -15.34 16.29
CA GLY A 68 -2.77 -15.82 16.94
C GLY A 68 -1.61 -16.16 15.99
N LEU A 69 -1.66 -15.77 14.71
CA LEU A 69 -0.74 -16.24 13.66
C LEU A 69 -0.41 -15.16 12.60
N PRO A 70 0.68 -15.35 11.81
CA PRO A 70 1.19 -14.40 10.81
C PRO A 70 0.18 -14.04 9.71
N VAL A 71 0.60 -13.17 8.79
CA VAL A 71 -0.15 -12.74 7.61
C VAL A 71 -0.70 -13.96 6.85
N ILE A 72 -2.04 -14.10 6.80
CA ILE A 72 -2.76 -15.19 6.11
C ILE A 72 -3.14 -14.84 4.68
N TYR A 73 -3.08 -13.56 4.34
CA TYR A 73 -3.33 -13.04 3.01
C TYR A 73 -2.55 -11.75 2.82
N GLU A 74 -1.92 -11.60 1.66
CA GLU A 74 -1.27 -10.36 1.26
C GLU A 74 -1.61 -9.99 -0.18
N TYR A 75 -1.66 -8.68 -0.44
CA TYR A 75 -1.80 -8.15 -1.79
C TYR A 75 -0.95 -6.90 -1.97
N THR A 76 -0.06 -6.93 -2.96
CA THR A 76 0.81 -5.80 -3.28
C THR A 76 0.24 -4.96 -4.40
N SER A 77 0.21 -3.64 -4.20
CA SER A 77 -0.27 -2.67 -5.19
C SER A 77 0.64 -1.46 -5.25
N LYS A 78 0.62 -0.76 -6.39
CA LYS A 78 1.29 0.53 -6.52
C LYS A 78 0.54 1.60 -5.77
N VAL A 79 1.30 2.50 -5.18
CA VAL A 79 0.79 3.66 -4.46
C VAL A 79 0.82 4.88 -5.37
N GLU A 80 -0.27 5.63 -5.36
CA GLU A 80 -0.33 6.96 -5.93
C GLU A 80 -0.79 7.94 -4.85
N ILE A 81 0.05 8.91 -4.49
CA ILE A 81 -0.38 10.02 -3.63
C ILE A 81 -1.14 11.01 -4.51
N LYS A 82 -2.44 11.16 -4.27
CA LYS A 82 -3.30 12.05 -5.05
C LYS A 82 -3.14 13.50 -4.62
N GLU A 83 -3.07 13.70 -3.31
CA GLU A 83 -2.79 14.95 -2.63
C GLU A 83 -2.28 14.65 -1.21
N GLU A 84 -1.88 15.68 -0.47
CA GLU A 84 -1.40 15.50 0.90
C GLU A 84 -2.48 14.86 1.78
N GLY A 85 -2.14 13.76 2.44
CA GLY A 85 -3.05 12.97 3.26
C GLY A 85 -3.93 12.00 2.46
N LEU A 86 -3.94 12.01 1.13
CA LEU A 86 -4.78 11.13 0.32
C LEU A 86 -3.96 10.14 -0.53
N ILE A 87 -4.06 8.87 -0.16
CA ILE A 87 -3.31 7.77 -0.75
C ILE A 87 -4.27 6.93 -1.59
N SER A 88 -3.89 6.60 -2.81
CA SER A 88 -4.65 5.72 -3.70
C SER A 88 -3.89 4.42 -3.95
N ILE A 89 -4.59 3.30 -3.79
CA ILE A 89 -4.08 1.95 -4.01
C ILE A 89 -5.10 1.11 -4.77
N LYS A 90 -4.70 -0.05 -5.26
CA LYS A 90 -5.62 -1.03 -5.84
C LYS A 90 -5.73 -2.23 -4.94
N LEU A 91 -6.94 -2.61 -4.56
CA LEU A 91 -7.19 -3.82 -3.76
C LEU A 91 -8.14 -4.75 -4.51
N PRO A 92 -8.01 -6.07 -4.32
CA PRO A 92 -8.97 -7.04 -4.83
C PRO A 92 -10.38 -6.79 -4.28
N GLU A 93 -11.37 -6.83 -5.17
CA GLU A 93 -12.78 -6.56 -4.84
C GLU A 93 -13.35 -7.57 -3.83
N ASN A 94 -12.85 -8.81 -3.87
CA ASN A 94 -13.27 -9.90 -2.99
C ASN A 94 -12.85 -9.72 -1.51
N ILE A 95 -11.91 -8.81 -1.22
CA ILE A 95 -11.58 -8.42 0.17
C ILE A 95 -12.65 -7.46 0.70
N LEU A 96 -13.30 -6.70 -0.21
CA LEU A 96 -14.24 -5.64 0.15
C LEU A 96 -15.69 -6.11 0.20
N ILE A 97 -15.98 -7.27 -0.39
CA ILE A 97 -17.33 -7.83 -0.50
C ILE A 97 -17.33 -9.24 0.09
N SER A 98 -17.84 -9.39 1.32
CA SER A 98 -18.23 -10.70 1.85
C SER A 98 -19.55 -11.12 1.19
N ASP A 99 -19.51 -11.53 -0.07
CA ASP A 99 -20.74 -12.00 -0.71
C ASP A 99 -21.04 -13.41 -0.18
N SER A 100 -22.08 -13.54 0.64
CA SER A 100 -22.56 -14.81 1.22
C SER A 100 -23.12 -15.79 0.17
N ASN A 101 -23.14 -15.36 -1.09
CA ASN A 101 -23.64 -16.11 -2.22
C ASN A 101 -22.44 -16.64 -2.97
N ASN A 102 -22.29 -17.97 -3.06
CA ASN A 102 -21.21 -18.75 -3.73
C ASN A 102 -20.98 -18.43 -5.25
N ASN A 103 -20.99 -17.16 -5.65
CA ASN A 103 -20.58 -16.74 -6.96
C ASN A 103 -19.05 -16.84 -7.04
N VAL A 104 -18.57 -17.35 -8.16
CA VAL A 104 -17.13 -17.36 -8.46
C VAL A 104 -16.69 -15.91 -8.62
N ILE A 105 -16.18 -15.32 -7.55
CA ILE A 105 -15.65 -13.96 -7.57
C ILE A 105 -14.30 -14.01 -8.28
N ASP A 106 -14.19 -13.22 -9.35
CA ASP A 106 -12.96 -13.08 -10.11
C ASP A 106 -11.87 -12.46 -9.22
N LYS A 107 -10.87 -13.27 -8.86
CA LYS A 107 -9.76 -12.86 -7.98
C LYS A 107 -8.87 -11.80 -8.62
N ASP A 108 -8.97 -11.60 -9.93
CA ASP A 108 -8.17 -10.65 -10.67
C ASP A 108 -8.84 -9.26 -10.76
N LYS A 109 -10.09 -9.13 -10.31
CA LYS A 109 -10.80 -7.85 -10.31
C LYS A 109 -10.37 -7.00 -9.12
N THR A 110 -9.62 -5.94 -9.43
CA THR A 110 -9.19 -4.93 -8.45
C THR A 110 -10.04 -3.68 -8.54
N VAL A 111 -10.28 -3.03 -7.41
CA VAL A 111 -10.87 -1.70 -7.32
C VAL A 111 -9.87 -0.69 -6.79
N VAL A 112 -10.04 0.58 -7.17
CA VAL A 112 -9.26 1.68 -6.60
C VAL A 112 -9.83 2.01 -5.23
N THR A 113 -8.97 1.96 -4.23
CA THR A 113 -9.27 2.27 -2.83
C THR A 113 -8.49 3.50 -2.41
N TYR A 114 -9.12 4.34 -1.58
CA TYR A 114 -8.51 5.52 -1.01
C TYR A 114 -8.27 5.33 0.49
N LEU A 115 -7.09 5.72 0.94
CA LEU A 115 -6.72 5.77 2.35
C LEU A 115 -6.44 7.23 2.72
N GLU A 116 -6.88 7.63 3.89
CA GLU A 116 -6.63 8.98 4.42
C GLU A 116 -5.58 8.90 5.52
N PHE A 117 -4.48 9.65 5.36
CA PHE A 117 -3.46 9.81 6.38
C PHE A 117 -3.60 11.16 7.07
N ASN A 118 -3.93 11.14 8.35
CA ASN A 118 -4.03 12.33 9.19
C ASN A 118 -3.53 12.01 10.60
N ASP A 119 -2.74 12.92 11.18
CA ASP A 119 -2.28 12.86 12.58
C ASP A 119 -1.67 11.50 13.02
N GLY A 120 -0.89 10.86 12.15
CA GLY A 120 -0.25 9.59 12.47
C GLY A 120 -1.21 8.40 12.51
N VAL A 121 -2.33 8.48 11.78
CA VAL A 121 -3.30 7.39 11.60
C VAL A 121 -3.64 7.28 10.12
N ILE A 122 -3.76 6.04 9.63
CA ILE A 122 -4.32 5.74 8.31
C ILE A 122 -5.78 5.31 8.50
N LYS A 123 -6.70 5.94 7.78
CA LYS A 123 -8.11 5.58 7.76
C LYS A 123 -8.47 4.86 6.47
N TYR A 124 -9.26 3.81 6.61
CA TYR A 124 -9.87 3.11 5.50
C TYR A 124 -11.34 2.79 5.81
N GLY A 125 -12.26 3.56 5.22
CA GLY A 125 -13.66 3.56 5.66
C GLY A 125 -13.74 3.97 7.13
N ASP A 126 -14.43 3.17 7.95
CA ASP A 126 -14.56 3.40 9.40
C ASP A 126 -13.40 2.81 10.22
N MET A 127 -12.43 2.16 9.57
CA MET A 127 -11.30 1.51 10.25
C MET A 127 -10.11 2.46 10.41
N GLU A 128 -9.46 2.40 11.56
CA GLU A 128 -8.24 3.15 11.86
C GLU A 128 -7.04 2.21 12.00
N PHE A 129 -5.96 2.53 11.29
CA PHE A 129 -4.72 1.78 11.29
C PHE A 129 -3.63 2.62 11.94
N LYS A 130 -2.98 2.04 12.95
CA LYS A 130 -1.95 2.72 13.76
C LYS A 130 -0.61 2.06 13.53
N ASN A 131 0.45 2.84 13.66
CA ASN A 131 1.78 2.29 13.48
C ASN A 131 2.11 1.26 14.58
N ILE A 132 2.64 0.10 14.17
CA ILE A 132 3.00 -0.99 15.10
C ILE A 132 4.06 -0.54 16.12
N ASN A 133 5.06 0.25 15.70
CA ASN A 133 6.14 0.67 16.59
C ASN A 133 5.64 1.61 17.70
N ASP A 134 4.53 2.31 17.48
CA ASP A 134 3.88 3.16 18.50
C ASP A 134 2.94 2.35 19.42
N SER A 135 2.55 1.13 19.04
CA SER A 135 1.48 0.36 19.69
C SER A 135 1.95 -0.93 20.40
N PHE A 136 3.19 -1.38 20.22
CA PHE A 136 3.73 -2.57 20.91
C PHE A 136 4.06 -2.38 22.40
N ASN A 137 3.91 -1.17 22.96
CA ASN A 137 3.98 -0.94 24.41
C ASN A 137 2.76 -1.44 25.21
N ARG A 138 1.94 -2.35 24.66
CA ARG A 138 0.69 -2.79 25.30
C ARG A 138 0.66 -4.25 25.76
N TYR A 139 1.73 -5.03 25.53
CA TYR A 139 1.77 -6.46 25.85
C TYR A 139 2.82 -6.89 26.88
N ASP A 140 3.40 -5.95 27.66
CA ASP A 140 4.51 -6.28 28.57
C ASP A 140 4.26 -5.96 30.06
N ASP A 141 3.02 -6.08 30.54
CA ASP A 141 2.71 -5.79 31.94
C ASP A 141 1.58 -6.66 32.52
N ASN A 142 1.70 -8.00 32.47
CA ASN A 142 0.93 -8.87 33.40
C ASN A 142 1.35 -10.34 33.56
N ASP A 143 2.59 -10.73 33.28
CA ASP A 143 3.10 -12.05 33.72
C ASP A 143 4.05 -11.90 34.92
N THR A 144 3.52 -11.37 36.02
CA THR A 144 4.09 -11.67 37.35
C THR A 144 3.77 -13.12 37.71
N TYR A 145 4.69 -14.01 37.35
CA TYR A 145 4.81 -15.33 37.98
C TYR A 145 5.00 -15.12 39.50
N THR A 146 3.98 -15.49 40.27
CA THR A 146 4.13 -15.72 41.71
C THR A 146 4.66 -17.13 41.90
N ASN A 147 5.81 -17.23 42.58
CA ASN A 147 6.44 -18.47 43.05
C ASN A 147 5.56 -19.23 44.04
#